data_AF-A0AAD2JPC8-F1
#
_entry.id   AF-A0AAD2JPC8-F1
#
_cell.length_a   1.000
_cell.length_b   1.000
_cell.length_c   1.000
_cell.angle_alpha   90.00
_cell.angle_beta   90.00
_cell.angle_gamma   90.00
#
_symmetry.space_group_name_H-M   'P 1'
#
loop_
_entity.id
_entity.type
_entity.pdbx_description
1 polymer ?
#
loop_
_entity_poly.entity_id
_entity_poly.type
_entity_poly.pdbx_seq_one_letter_code
_entity_poly.pdbx_strand_id
1 'polypeptide(L)'
;MADSGKRLADGNATREQKRRKWEAKQSRKREEEEREKVRQQWVDSHSDFASFVSEDDIKKVKSSQSERESDLSLCLLPFVDIQETGSKNAKFNDGQRYFIAESTETIRILIQQSTQTNANHYGLSPIQLKSIFLKPCSLFDEPVRLINDVEEAMRIRRERDSQNSNHPGFKVLIGSEFVLSMVAGFPIARGALACGIVPMGRDEAWLDSFLQNKRMSQKSEPLRMLALDGICDNANLGSMIRTASAFGVDVVVLSQDTCDCWYRRTIRVSMGHIFRIPIVRVNNLAATISKWSSPRFNVTSYAAVLETNCLLSDIKRGNLPKSWCCIMGNEGNGISLAVREAATHKLRIQIESEVDSLSVPVATGILLNGLREREAR
;
A
#
# COMPACT_ATOMS: atom_id res chain seq x y z
N MET A 1 64.31 -10.95 -31.89
CA MET A 1 64.06 -9.71 -31.12
C MET A 1 62.61 -9.21 -31.15
N ALA A 2 61.79 -9.56 -32.16
CA ALA A 2 60.38 -9.09 -32.22
C ALA A 2 59.42 -9.80 -31.23
N ASP A 3 59.69 -11.05 -30.84
CA ASP A 3 58.77 -11.87 -30.02
C ASP A 3 58.87 -11.58 -28.51
N SER A 4 60.02 -11.07 -28.04
CA SER A 4 60.20 -10.62 -26.64
C SER A 4 59.47 -9.29 -26.35
N GLY A 5 59.36 -8.40 -27.34
CA GLY A 5 58.67 -7.12 -27.21
C GLY A 5 57.14 -7.24 -27.11
N LYS A 6 56.53 -8.20 -27.82
CA LYS A 6 55.08 -8.47 -27.75
C LYS A 6 54.66 -9.05 -26.39
N ARG A 7 55.42 -10.02 -25.84
CA ARG A 7 55.13 -10.58 -24.50
C ARG A 7 55.28 -9.57 -23.36
N LEU A 8 56.23 -8.64 -23.47
CA LEU A 8 56.40 -7.54 -22.51
C LEU A 8 55.26 -6.50 -22.60
N ALA A 9 54.79 -6.19 -23.81
CA ALA A 9 53.67 -5.28 -24.03
C ALA A 9 52.34 -5.84 -23.50
N ASP A 10 52.05 -7.13 -23.75
CA ASP A 10 50.85 -7.80 -23.21
C ASP A 10 50.86 -7.92 -21.68
N GLY A 11 52.04 -8.16 -21.08
CA GLY A 11 52.23 -8.20 -19.63
C GLY A 11 52.08 -6.83 -18.95
N ASN A 12 52.47 -5.75 -19.63
CA ASN A 12 52.26 -4.39 -19.13
C ASN A 12 50.80 -3.93 -19.27
N ALA A 13 50.13 -4.27 -20.37
CA ALA A 13 48.71 -3.97 -20.57
C ALA A 13 47.82 -4.67 -19.52
N THR A 14 48.12 -5.93 -19.18
CA THR A 14 47.42 -6.66 -18.12
C THR A 14 47.73 -6.13 -16.71
N ARG A 15 48.97 -5.67 -16.45
CA ARG A 15 49.33 -4.99 -15.19
C ARG A 15 48.62 -3.65 -15.03
N GLU A 16 48.53 -2.87 -16.10
CA GLU A 16 47.86 -1.57 -16.08
C GLU A 16 46.34 -1.72 -15.90
N GLN A 17 45.71 -2.71 -16.56
CA GLN A 17 44.31 -3.06 -16.31
C GLN A 17 44.05 -3.50 -14.85
N LYS A 18 44.95 -4.32 -14.28
CA LYS A 18 44.85 -4.70 -12.85
C LYS A 18 45.01 -3.49 -11.93
N ARG A 19 45.94 -2.57 -12.24
CA ARG A 19 46.15 -1.33 -11.49
C ARG A 19 44.90 -0.43 -11.54
N ARG A 20 44.34 -0.20 -12.73
CA ARG A 20 43.08 0.58 -12.91
C ARG A 20 41.91 -0.04 -12.15
N LYS A 21 41.76 -1.38 -12.17
CA LYS A 21 40.72 -2.08 -11.38
C LYS A 21 40.93 -1.91 -9.88
N TRP A 22 42.19 -1.94 -9.41
CA TRP A 22 42.51 -1.74 -8.01
C TRP A 22 42.30 -0.28 -7.58
N GLU A 23 42.76 0.70 -8.35
CA GLU A 23 42.54 2.14 -8.14
C GLU A 23 41.05 2.46 -8.09
N ALA A 24 40.25 1.95 -9.05
CA ALA A 24 38.80 2.10 -9.04
C ALA A 24 38.13 1.46 -7.81
N LYS A 25 38.63 0.30 -7.35
CA LYS A 25 38.15 -0.36 -6.12
C LYS A 25 38.47 0.47 -4.87
N GLN A 26 39.67 1.07 -4.80
CA GLN A 26 40.05 1.95 -3.69
C GLN A 26 39.26 3.25 -3.70
N SER A 27 39.02 3.86 -4.88
CA SER A 27 38.15 5.05 -5.02
C SER A 27 36.76 4.77 -4.48
N ARG A 28 36.11 3.69 -4.95
CA ARG A 28 34.78 3.27 -4.47
C ARG A 28 34.75 3.04 -2.96
N LYS A 29 35.82 2.47 -2.39
CA LYS A 29 35.91 2.23 -0.95
C LYS A 29 35.95 3.55 -0.18
N ARG A 30 36.77 4.52 -0.62
CA ARG A 30 36.85 5.85 0.00
C ARG A 30 35.52 6.61 -0.12
N GLU A 31 34.89 6.56 -1.29
CA GLU A 31 33.57 7.16 -1.52
C GLU A 31 32.50 6.56 -0.59
N GLU A 32 32.51 5.23 -0.37
CA GLU A 32 31.58 4.60 0.57
C GLU A 32 31.88 4.96 2.03
N GLU A 33 33.16 5.02 2.42
CA GLU A 33 33.57 5.47 3.76
C GLU A 33 33.15 6.92 4.03
N GLU A 34 33.22 7.80 3.02
CA GLU A 34 32.75 9.18 3.11
C GLU A 34 31.22 9.27 3.18
N ARG A 35 30.50 8.49 2.35
CA ARG A 35 29.04 8.37 2.43
C ARG A 35 28.58 7.90 3.81
N GLU A 36 29.25 6.91 4.38
CA GLU A 36 28.89 6.39 5.70
C GLU A 36 29.07 7.42 6.82
N LYS A 37 30.11 8.25 6.74
CA LYS A 37 30.28 9.39 7.67
C LYS A 37 29.14 10.39 7.56
N VAL A 38 28.72 10.75 6.34
CA VAL A 38 27.59 11.68 6.12
C VAL A 38 26.29 11.08 6.66
N ARG A 39 26.06 9.79 6.44
CA ARG A 39 24.90 9.06 6.95
C ARG A 39 24.88 9.05 8.48
N GLN A 40 26.02 8.76 9.11
CA GLN A 40 26.15 8.77 10.57
C GLN A 40 25.87 10.17 11.15
N GLN A 41 26.47 11.21 10.57
CA GLN A 41 26.24 12.59 11.01
C GLN A 41 24.75 12.98 10.94
N TRP A 42 24.03 12.55 9.89
CA TRP A 42 22.60 12.82 9.78
C TRP A 42 21.78 12.09 10.86
N VAL A 43 22.12 10.85 11.21
CA VAL A 43 21.43 10.12 12.27
C VAL A 43 21.70 10.76 13.63
N ASP A 44 22.95 11.16 13.89
CA ASP A 44 23.32 11.81 15.14
C ASP A 44 22.58 13.14 15.32
N SER A 45 22.41 13.93 14.23
CA SER A 45 21.66 15.18 14.25
C SER A 45 20.13 15.01 14.36
N HIS A 46 19.62 13.79 14.16
CA HIS A 46 18.19 13.45 14.18
C HIS A 46 17.89 12.32 15.18
N SER A 47 18.67 12.23 16.26
CA SER A 47 18.58 11.17 17.27
C SER A 47 17.24 11.12 18.02
N ASP A 48 16.41 12.16 17.91
CA ASP A 48 15.06 12.21 18.44
C ASP A 48 14.08 11.27 17.69
N PHE A 49 14.32 11.00 16.40
CA PHE A 49 13.46 10.11 15.61
C PHE A 49 14.20 9.08 14.76
N ALA A 50 15.52 9.20 14.55
CA ALA A 50 16.32 8.29 13.75
C ALA A 50 17.31 7.48 14.60
N SER A 51 17.50 6.21 14.27
CA SER A 51 18.44 5.32 14.97
C SER A 51 18.98 4.21 14.07
N PHE A 52 20.26 3.86 14.25
CA PHE A 52 20.80 2.63 13.67
C PHE A 52 20.35 1.41 14.47
N VAL A 53 20.14 0.30 13.76
CA VAL A 53 19.73 -0.99 14.34
C VAL A 53 20.79 -2.03 14.03
N SER A 54 21.31 -2.65 15.09
CA SER A 54 22.30 -3.73 15.03
C SER A 54 21.63 -5.11 15.08
N GLU A 55 22.43 -6.15 14.84
CA GLU A 55 21.96 -7.53 15.00
C GLU A 55 21.58 -7.88 16.44
N ASP A 56 22.32 -7.34 17.41
CA ASP A 56 22.10 -7.63 18.83
C ASP A 56 20.82 -6.99 19.33
N ASP A 57 20.41 -5.84 18.78
CA ASP A 57 19.11 -5.22 19.06
C ASP A 57 17.96 -6.14 18.64
N ILE A 58 18.06 -6.77 17.46
CA ILE A 58 17.06 -7.75 17.00
C ILE A 58 17.04 -8.99 17.89
N LYS A 59 18.21 -9.52 18.27
CA LYS A 59 18.30 -10.69 19.16
C LYS A 59 17.66 -10.41 20.51
N LYS A 60 17.92 -9.24 21.11
CA LYS A 60 17.31 -8.81 22.38
C LYS A 60 15.78 -8.75 22.29
N VAL A 61 15.24 -8.15 21.22
CA VAL A 61 13.78 -8.08 21.01
C VAL A 61 13.16 -9.48 20.86
N LYS A 62 13.85 -10.43 20.23
CA LYS A 62 13.38 -11.81 20.06
C LYS A 62 13.52 -12.65 21.33
N SER A 63 14.55 -12.43 22.15
CA SER A 63 14.82 -13.23 23.36
C SER A 63 14.07 -12.77 24.60
N SER A 64 13.78 -11.47 24.71
CA SER A 64 13.31 -10.87 25.95
C SER A 64 11.79 -10.64 25.93
N GLN A 65 11.02 -11.47 26.65
CA GLN A 65 9.64 -11.11 27.01
C GLN A 65 9.60 -9.91 27.99
N SER A 66 10.70 -9.60 28.68
CA SER A 66 10.79 -8.59 29.76
C SER A 66 11.40 -7.23 29.37
N GLU A 67 12.00 -7.07 28.18
CA GLU A 67 12.60 -5.79 27.72
C GLU A 67 11.76 -5.10 26.63
N ARG A 68 10.43 -5.18 26.77
CA ARG A 68 9.48 -4.52 25.86
C ARG A 68 9.30 -3.02 26.14
N GLU A 69 10.13 -2.43 27.00
CA GLU A 69 9.97 -1.05 27.48
C GLU A 69 10.87 -0.02 26.80
N SER A 70 11.90 -0.44 26.04
CA SER A 70 12.71 0.52 25.27
C SER A 70 11.95 1.04 24.04
N ASP A 71 12.09 2.32 23.71
CA ASP A 71 11.46 2.96 22.54
C ASP A 71 11.82 2.23 21.22
N LEU A 72 13.07 1.76 21.13
CA LEU A 72 13.56 0.97 20.00
C LEU A 72 12.87 -0.40 19.91
N SER A 73 12.74 -1.10 21.05
CA SER A 73 12.03 -2.39 21.13
C SER A 73 10.59 -2.24 20.65
N LEU A 74 9.88 -1.20 21.11
CA LEU A 74 8.49 -0.92 20.73
C LEU A 74 8.32 -0.63 19.23
N CYS A 75 9.35 -0.09 18.58
CA CYS A 75 9.37 0.18 17.15
C CYS A 75 9.73 -1.03 16.30
N LEU A 76 10.51 -1.98 16.85
CA LEU A 76 10.95 -3.21 16.17
C LEU A 76 9.95 -4.36 16.30
N LEU A 77 9.28 -4.47 17.46
CA LEU A 77 8.31 -5.54 17.77
C LEU A 77 7.28 -5.76 16.65
N PRO A 78 6.65 -4.73 16.05
CA PRO A 78 5.69 -4.95 14.99
C PRO A 78 6.23 -5.68 13.76
N PHE A 79 7.50 -5.48 13.43
CA PHE A 79 8.13 -6.15 12.31
C PHE A 79 8.47 -7.62 12.64
N VAL A 80 8.79 -7.91 13.91
CA VAL A 80 9.09 -9.27 14.40
C VAL A 80 7.82 -10.10 14.59
N ASP A 81 6.81 -9.58 15.29
CA ASP A 81 5.59 -10.33 15.63
C ASP A 81 4.75 -10.71 14.40
N ILE A 82 4.79 -9.88 13.34
CA ILE A 82 4.09 -10.16 12.08
C ILE A 82 4.75 -11.32 11.31
N GLN A 83 6.06 -11.54 11.51
CA GLN A 83 6.76 -12.72 11.00
C GLN A 83 6.20 -14.01 11.64
N GLU A 84 6.00 -14.01 12.96
CA GLU A 84 5.60 -15.20 13.72
C GLU A 84 4.11 -15.52 13.61
N THR A 85 3.25 -14.50 13.51
CA THR A 85 1.78 -14.65 13.52
C THR A 85 1.15 -14.72 12.11
N GLY A 86 1.95 -14.64 11.05
CA GLY A 86 1.46 -14.71 9.67
C GLY A 86 0.51 -13.57 9.28
N SER A 87 0.65 -12.39 9.91
CA SER A 87 -0.13 -11.16 9.65
C SER A 87 -1.65 -11.25 9.89
N LYS A 88 -2.18 -12.40 10.37
CA LYS A 88 -3.63 -12.56 10.53
C LYS A 88 -4.17 -11.95 11.83
N ASN A 89 -3.42 -11.94 12.93
CA ASN A 89 -3.98 -11.61 14.25
C ASN A 89 -2.96 -11.07 15.28
N ALA A 90 -1.92 -10.32 14.88
CA ALA A 90 -1.10 -9.61 15.87
C ALA A 90 -1.90 -8.45 16.47
N LYS A 91 -2.69 -8.73 17.52
CA LYS A 91 -3.17 -7.72 18.46
C LYS A 91 -2.02 -7.47 19.43
N PHE A 92 -1.43 -6.29 19.33
CA PHE A 92 -0.43 -5.88 20.31
C PHE A 92 -1.16 -5.47 21.60
N ASN A 93 -0.42 -5.37 22.70
CA ASN A 93 -0.99 -5.12 24.04
C ASN A 93 -1.84 -3.83 24.14
N ASP A 94 -1.78 -2.95 23.13
CA ASP A 94 -2.56 -1.71 23.01
C ASP A 94 -3.94 -1.88 22.35
N GLY A 95 -4.31 -3.09 21.92
CA GLY A 95 -5.56 -3.36 21.22
C GLY A 95 -5.60 -2.86 19.77
N GLN A 96 -4.49 -2.30 19.26
CA GLN A 96 -4.37 -1.82 17.90
C GLN A 96 -3.97 -2.94 16.94
N ARG A 97 -4.38 -2.80 15.68
CA ARG A 97 -4.02 -3.69 14.59
C ARG A 97 -3.01 -2.98 13.71
N TYR A 98 -1.90 -3.66 13.42
CA TYR A 98 -0.81 -3.11 12.61
C TYR A 98 -0.76 -3.76 11.23
N PHE A 99 -0.15 -3.05 10.29
CA PHE A 99 0.16 -3.56 8.96
C PHE A 99 1.62 -3.28 8.59
N ILE A 100 2.18 -4.11 7.71
CA ILE A 100 3.51 -3.90 7.13
C ILE A 100 3.39 -3.52 5.66
N ALA A 101 4.02 -2.42 5.30
CA ALA A 101 4.27 -2.03 3.93
C ALA A 101 5.72 -2.35 3.53
N GLU A 102 5.93 -2.74 2.29
CA GLU A 102 7.25 -2.94 1.70
C GLU A 102 7.38 -2.18 0.38
N SER A 103 8.63 -1.98 -0.06
CA SER A 103 9.02 -1.16 -1.21
C SER A 103 9.07 0.33 -0.91
N THR A 104 10.14 0.97 -1.36
CA THR A 104 10.43 2.38 -1.17
C THR A 104 9.28 3.28 -1.64
N GLU A 105 8.68 2.98 -2.81
CA GLU A 105 7.55 3.75 -3.35
C GLU A 105 6.29 3.68 -2.48
N THR A 106 5.94 2.48 -2.01
CA THR A 106 4.79 2.29 -1.11
C THR A 106 4.97 3.07 0.18
N ILE A 107 6.19 3.05 0.72
CA ILE A 107 6.55 3.76 1.96
C ILE A 107 6.53 5.28 1.74
N ARG A 108 7.01 5.77 0.59
CA ARG A 108 6.88 7.18 0.20
C ARG A 108 5.42 7.63 0.22
N ILE A 109 4.54 6.87 -0.44
CA ILE A 109 3.09 7.18 -0.45
C ILE A 109 2.54 7.16 0.98
N LEU A 110 2.94 6.19 1.80
CA LEU A 110 2.51 6.09 3.18
C LEU A 110 2.94 7.31 4.01
N ILE A 111 4.19 7.76 3.89
CA ILE A 111 4.69 8.97 4.55
C ILE A 111 3.82 10.16 4.14
N GLN A 112 3.58 10.35 2.84
CA GLN A 112 2.75 11.44 2.31
C GLN A 112 1.30 11.37 2.80
N GLN A 113 0.70 10.18 2.88
CA GLN A 113 -0.67 10.02 3.42
C GLN A 113 -0.72 10.22 4.94
N SER A 114 0.37 9.96 5.66
CA SER A 114 0.42 10.16 7.12
C SER A 114 0.50 11.63 7.51
N THR A 115 0.95 12.50 6.61
CA THR A 115 1.14 13.93 6.86
C THR A 115 0.06 14.82 6.25
N GLN A 116 -1.02 14.25 5.69
CA GLN A 116 -2.14 15.05 5.21
C GLN A 116 -2.78 15.85 6.36
N THR A 117 -2.95 17.17 6.15
CA THR A 117 -3.40 18.18 7.13
C THR A 117 -4.91 18.18 7.33
N ASN A 118 -5.64 17.94 6.25
CA ASN A 118 -7.08 17.83 6.27
C ASN A 118 -7.44 16.35 6.29
N ALA A 119 -8.58 16.03 6.91
CA ALA A 119 -9.28 14.83 6.53
C ALA A 119 -9.34 14.84 4.99
N ASN A 120 -8.91 13.75 4.33
CA ASN A 120 -8.81 13.72 2.86
C ASN A 120 -10.13 14.16 2.21
N HIS A 121 -10.23 14.28 0.87
CA HIS A 121 -11.51 14.55 0.19
C HIS A 121 -12.69 13.70 0.72
N TYR A 122 -12.38 12.56 1.34
CA TYR A 122 -13.28 11.60 1.96
C TYR A 122 -13.55 11.78 3.47
N GLY A 123 -13.02 12.79 4.15
CA GLY A 123 -13.24 12.99 5.60
C GLY A 123 -12.56 11.95 6.50
N LEU A 124 -11.54 11.25 6.00
CA LEU A 124 -10.84 10.19 6.73
C LEU A 124 -9.73 10.73 7.63
N SER A 125 -9.54 10.12 8.80
CA SER A 125 -8.32 10.30 9.58
C SER A 125 -7.09 9.87 8.77
N PRO A 126 -5.98 10.63 8.87
CA PRO A 126 -4.72 10.25 8.25
C PRO A 126 -4.28 8.86 8.71
N ILE A 127 -3.64 8.12 7.81
CA ILE A 127 -3.08 6.82 8.16
C ILE A 127 -1.90 7.05 9.09
N GLN A 128 -1.92 6.39 10.23
CA GLN A 128 -0.86 6.54 11.22
C GLN A 128 0.33 5.64 10.85
N LEU A 129 1.47 6.28 10.61
CA LEU A 129 2.77 5.64 10.45
C LEU A 129 3.47 5.62 11.80
N LYS A 130 3.95 4.44 12.23
CA LYS A 130 4.64 4.24 13.51
C LYS A 130 6.15 4.23 13.34
N SER A 131 6.65 3.45 12.39
CA SER A 131 8.08 3.34 12.12
C SER A 131 8.34 2.94 10.68
N ILE A 132 9.50 3.34 10.17
CA ILE A 132 10.08 2.86 8.92
C ILE A 132 11.41 2.19 9.22
N PHE A 133 11.70 1.06 8.58
CA PHE A 133 12.93 0.32 8.74
C PHE A 133 13.56 0.03 7.39
N LEU A 134 14.72 0.61 7.11
CA LEU A 134 15.28 0.67 5.76
C LEU A 134 16.80 0.60 5.72
N LYS A 135 17.32 0.18 4.57
CA LYS A 135 18.75 0.22 4.25
C LYS A 135 19.17 1.67 4.04
N PRO A 136 20.42 2.05 4.38
CA PRO A 136 20.91 3.40 4.13
C PRO A 136 20.69 3.88 2.68
N CYS A 137 20.94 3.02 1.69
CA CYS A 137 20.76 3.39 0.29
C CYS A 137 19.31 3.76 -0.08
N SER A 138 18.31 3.14 0.55
CA SER A 138 16.89 3.49 0.34
C SER A 138 16.52 4.86 0.91
N LEU A 139 17.32 5.39 1.84
CA LEU A 139 17.11 6.72 2.42
C LEU A 139 17.81 7.81 1.59
N PHE A 140 19.08 7.57 1.30
CA PHE A 140 20.02 8.60 0.88
C PHE A 140 20.33 8.61 -0.61
N ASP A 141 20.17 7.48 -1.30
CA ASP A 141 20.65 7.31 -2.68
C ASP A 141 19.51 7.32 -3.71
N GLU A 142 19.83 7.71 -4.94
CA GLU A 142 18.93 7.64 -6.10
C GLU A 142 18.68 6.18 -6.55
N PRO A 143 17.55 5.84 -7.21
CA PRO A 143 16.53 6.74 -7.79
C PRO A 143 15.37 7.11 -6.84
N VAL A 144 15.36 6.57 -5.62
CA VAL A 144 14.29 6.87 -4.65
C VAL A 144 14.94 7.28 -3.33
N ARG A 145 14.96 8.60 -3.10
CA ARG A 145 15.59 9.24 -1.96
C ARG A 145 14.55 9.63 -0.91
N LEU A 146 14.24 8.71 0.02
CA LEU A 146 13.20 8.92 1.03
C LEU A 146 13.51 10.03 2.03
N ILE A 147 14.76 10.48 2.16
CA ILE A 147 15.16 11.47 3.16
C ILE A 147 14.33 12.76 3.06
N ASN A 148 14.01 13.20 1.84
CA ASN A 148 13.24 14.42 1.61
C ASN A 148 11.80 14.26 2.09
N ASP A 149 11.18 13.11 1.80
CA ASP A 149 9.83 12.79 2.29
C ASP A 149 9.81 12.70 3.82
N VAL A 150 10.85 12.13 4.43
CA VAL A 150 11.00 12.03 5.89
C VAL A 150 11.16 13.40 6.53
N GLU A 151 12.11 14.21 6.06
CA GLU A 151 12.37 15.54 6.61
C GLU A 151 11.17 16.46 6.49
N GLU A 152 10.49 16.45 5.34
CA GLU A 152 9.26 17.20 5.15
C GLU A 152 8.15 16.72 6.10
N ALA A 153 8.01 15.40 6.26
CA ALA A 153 7.03 14.86 7.19
C ALA A 153 7.31 15.25 8.65
N MET A 154 8.57 15.22 9.08
CA MET A 154 8.96 15.65 10.43
C MET A 154 8.82 17.16 10.61
N ARG A 155 9.09 17.97 9.58
CA ARG A 155 8.87 19.43 9.61
C ARG A 155 7.39 19.76 9.80
N ILE A 156 6.52 19.19 8.97
CA ILE A 156 5.06 19.35 9.06
C ILE A 156 4.56 18.98 10.46
N ARG A 157 5.12 17.95 11.07
CA ARG A 157 4.70 17.47 12.40
C ARG A 157 5.17 18.38 13.52
N ARG A 158 6.43 18.84 13.50
CA ARG A 158 6.97 19.83 14.46
C ARG A 158 6.16 21.14 14.46
N GLU A 159 5.77 21.61 13.27
CA GLU A 159 4.91 22.81 13.15
C GLU A 159 3.54 22.63 13.81
N ARG A 160 2.99 21.40 13.79
CA ARG A 160 1.70 21.08 14.45
C ARG A 160 1.84 20.92 15.96
N ASP A 161 2.88 20.23 16.41
CA ASP A 161 3.09 19.88 17.82
C ASP A 161 3.56 21.08 18.67
N SER A 162 3.91 22.19 18.02
CA SER A 162 4.12 23.50 18.66
C SER A 162 2.90 24.00 19.47
N GLN A 163 1.72 23.36 19.31
CA GLN A 163 0.51 23.62 20.09
C GLN A 163 0.19 22.56 21.17
N ASN A 164 0.90 21.41 21.23
CA ASN A 164 0.73 20.40 22.27
C ASN A 164 1.94 19.44 22.31
N SER A 165 2.84 19.65 23.27
CA SER A 165 4.13 18.98 23.37
C SER A 165 4.01 17.55 23.92
N ASN A 166 3.98 16.50 23.07
CA ASN A 166 4.66 15.20 23.31
C ASN A 166 4.52 14.08 22.25
N HIS A 167 4.30 14.32 20.95
CA HIS A 167 4.25 13.21 19.98
C HIS A 167 5.50 13.15 19.09
N PRO A 168 6.45 12.23 19.30
CA PRO A 168 7.50 12.00 18.30
C PRO A 168 6.83 11.39 17.07
N GLY A 169 7.17 11.87 15.88
CA GLY A 169 6.46 11.55 14.65
C GLY A 169 6.29 10.06 14.35
N PHE A 170 7.07 9.55 13.42
CA PHE A 170 7.30 8.11 13.24
C PHE A 170 8.81 7.89 13.42
N LYS A 171 9.24 6.70 13.80
CA LYS A 171 10.67 6.42 13.97
C LYS A 171 11.30 5.94 12.68
N VAL A 172 12.54 6.34 12.43
CA VAL A 172 13.35 5.96 11.28
C VAL A 172 14.46 5.03 11.76
N LEU A 173 14.30 3.75 11.45
CA LEU A 173 15.26 2.71 11.78
C LEU A 173 16.13 2.46 10.55
N ILE A 174 17.44 2.45 10.74
CA ILE A 174 18.41 2.24 9.66
C ILE A 174 19.23 1.00 9.98
N GLY A 175 19.24 0.04 9.07
CA GLY A 175 19.95 -1.23 9.28
C GLY A 175 20.51 -1.81 7.99
N SER A 176 21.45 -2.74 8.14
CA SER A 176 21.98 -3.45 6.98
C SER A 176 20.93 -4.37 6.36
N GLU A 177 21.18 -4.82 5.12
CA GLU A 177 20.34 -5.82 4.46
C GLU A 177 20.15 -7.09 5.28
N PHE A 178 21.21 -7.49 5.99
CA PHE A 178 21.18 -8.65 6.84
C PHE A 178 20.20 -8.45 8.01
N VAL A 179 20.31 -7.32 8.73
CA VAL A 179 19.42 -7.00 9.86
C VAL A 179 17.96 -6.91 9.41
N LEU A 180 17.68 -6.23 8.28
CA LEU A 180 16.34 -6.18 7.71
C LEU A 180 15.78 -7.57 7.40
N SER A 181 16.60 -8.44 6.79
CA SER A 181 16.19 -9.80 6.44
C SER A 181 15.96 -10.69 7.66
N MET A 182 16.72 -10.49 8.74
CA MET A 182 16.48 -11.19 10.03
C MET A 182 15.12 -10.84 10.64
N VAL A 183 14.67 -9.60 10.44
CA VAL A 183 13.37 -9.13 10.94
C VAL A 183 12.23 -9.56 10.03
N ALA A 184 12.38 -9.45 8.72
CA ALA A 184 11.34 -9.89 7.79
C ALA A 184 11.18 -11.41 7.71
N GLY A 185 12.22 -12.18 8.04
CA GLY A 185 12.24 -13.64 7.89
C GLY A 185 12.43 -14.14 6.46
N PHE A 186 12.70 -13.24 5.51
CA PHE A 186 13.03 -13.54 4.13
C PHE A 186 13.94 -12.43 3.54
N PRO A 187 14.69 -12.71 2.47
CA PRO A 187 15.54 -11.70 1.83
C PRO A 187 14.71 -10.51 1.33
N ILE A 188 15.01 -9.30 1.81
CA ILE A 188 14.32 -8.08 1.35
C ILE A 188 15.04 -7.49 0.14
N ALA A 189 14.54 -7.81 -1.05
CA ALA A 189 15.10 -7.34 -2.32
C ALA A 189 15.09 -5.81 -2.51
N ARG A 190 14.20 -5.07 -1.84
CA ARG A 190 13.98 -3.61 -2.06
C ARG A 190 14.23 -2.72 -0.83
N GLY A 191 14.87 -3.27 0.20
CA GLY A 191 15.56 -2.50 1.25
C GLY A 191 14.76 -1.51 2.09
N ALA A 192 13.43 -1.61 2.18
CA ALA A 192 12.63 -0.78 3.09
C ALA A 192 11.32 -1.47 3.50
N LEU A 193 10.98 -1.32 4.78
CA LEU A 193 9.75 -1.73 5.44
C LEU A 193 9.15 -0.55 6.19
N ALA A 194 7.84 -0.55 6.37
CA ALA A 194 7.16 0.38 7.26
C ALA A 194 6.06 -0.31 8.05
N CYS A 195 5.88 0.10 9.29
CA CYS A 195 4.81 -0.32 10.17
C CYS A 195 3.83 0.83 10.36
N GLY A 196 2.56 0.59 9.99
CA GLY A 196 1.47 1.52 10.23
C GLY A 196 0.34 0.89 11.04
N ILE A 197 -0.58 1.72 11.52
CA ILE A 197 -1.76 1.29 12.26
C ILE A 197 -2.93 1.21 11.27
N VAL A 198 -3.64 0.08 11.29
CA VAL A 198 -4.84 -0.13 10.50
C VAL A 198 -5.90 0.90 10.95
N PRO A 199 -6.40 1.76 10.05
CA PRO A 199 -7.41 2.74 10.37
C PRO A 199 -8.66 2.12 10.98
N MET A 200 -9.07 2.60 12.15
CA MET A 200 -10.32 2.23 12.81
C MET A 200 -11.44 3.20 12.41
N GLY A 201 -12.70 2.78 12.57
CA GLY A 201 -13.88 3.62 12.32
C GLY A 201 -14.29 3.77 10.85
N ARG A 202 -13.71 2.96 9.93
CA ARG A 202 -14.18 2.84 8.54
C ARG A 202 -15.21 1.71 8.44
N ASP A 203 -16.38 1.93 9.02
CA ASP A 203 -17.47 0.96 9.10
C ASP A 203 -18.67 1.36 8.22
N GLU A 204 -19.77 0.62 8.35
CA GLU A 204 -21.02 0.90 7.63
C GLU A 204 -21.59 2.29 7.96
N ALA A 205 -21.44 2.78 9.19
CA ALA A 205 -21.96 4.09 9.59
C ALA A 205 -21.15 5.22 8.94
N TRP A 206 -19.82 5.05 8.86
CA TRP A 206 -18.96 5.94 8.09
C TRP A 206 -19.35 5.93 6.62
N LEU A 207 -19.58 4.76 6.00
CA LEU A 207 -19.98 4.64 4.60
C LEU A 207 -21.29 5.39 4.34
N ASP A 208 -22.31 5.17 5.16
CA ASP A 208 -23.60 5.84 5.02
C ASP A 208 -23.46 7.37 5.11
N SER A 209 -22.62 7.85 6.03
CA SER A 209 -22.34 9.28 6.19
C SER A 209 -21.58 9.85 4.98
N PHE A 210 -20.59 9.11 4.48
CA PHE A 210 -19.81 9.46 3.29
C PHE A 210 -20.70 9.61 2.05
N LEU A 211 -21.56 8.62 1.78
CA LEU A 211 -22.47 8.64 0.63
C LEU A 211 -23.48 9.79 0.70
N GLN A 212 -24.01 10.10 1.89
CA GLN A 212 -24.89 11.24 2.12
C GLN A 212 -24.18 12.57 1.85
N ASN A 213 -22.98 12.75 2.38
CA ASN A 213 -22.20 13.98 2.18
C ASN A 213 -21.85 14.20 0.71
N LYS A 214 -21.43 13.14 0.00
CA LYS A 214 -21.18 13.20 -1.45
C LYS A 214 -22.42 13.63 -2.24
N ARG A 215 -23.60 13.15 -1.85
CA ARG A 215 -24.86 13.53 -2.49
C ARG A 215 -25.30 14.96 -2.19
N MET A 216 -25.09 15.44 -0.95
CA MET A 216 -25.46 16.80 -0.55
C MET A 216 -24.49 17.86 -1.07
N SER A 217 -23.31 17.46 -1.57
CA SER A 217 -22.35 18.37 -2.19
C SER A 217 -22.99 19.13 -3.35
N GLN A 218 -22.86 20.46 -3.34
CA GLN A 218 -23.36 21.33 -4.41
C GLN A 218 -22.63 21.11 -5.74
N LYS A 219 -21.42 20.54 -5.70
CA LYS A 219 -20.72 20.07 -6.89
C LYS A 219 -21.32 18.72 -7.25
N SER A 220 -22.01 18.64 -8.40
CA SER A 220 -22.53 17.39 -8.99
C SER A 220 -21.38 16.47 -9.45
N GLU A 221 -20.52 16.09 -8.50
CA GLU A 221 -19.42 15.14 -8.73
C GLU A 221 -20.01 13.74 -8.88
N PRO A 222 -19.46 12.93 -9.80
CA PRO A 222 -19.82 11.52 -9.87
C PRO A 222 -19.41 10.80 -8.59
N LEU A 223 -20.16 9.75 -8.26
CA LEU A 223 -19.89 8.85 -7.15
C LEU A 223 -19.69 7.46 -7.72
N ARG A 224 -18.46 6.96 -7.64
CA ARG A 224 -18.05 5.69 -8.23
C ARG A 224 -17.63 4.75 -7.12
N MET A 225 -18.22 3.56 -7.10
CA MET A 225 -17.96 2.57 -6.05
C MET A 225 -17.54 1.24 -6.65
N LEU A 226 -16.74 0.48 -5.90
CA LEU A 226 -16.41 -0.92 -6.20
C LEU A 226 -16.79 -1.78 -4.99
N ALA A 227 -17.73 -2.70 -5.18
CA ALA A 227 -18.10 -3.69 -4.19
C ALA A 227 -17.48 -5.05 -4.55
N LEU A 228 -16.86 -5.69 -3.57
CA LEU A 228 -16.13 -6.94 -3.72
C LEU A 228 -16.75 -8.01 -2.82
N ASP A 229 -17.29 -9.05 -3.44
CA ASP A 229 -18.00 -10.14 -2.77
C ASP A 229 -17.12 -11.41 -2.70
N GLY A 230 -16.61 -11.69 -1.51
CA GLY A 230 -15.88 -12.92 -1.19
C GLY A 230 -14.54 -13.08 -1.89
N ILE A 231 -13.80 -12.00 -2.16
CA ILE A 231 -12.49 -12.09 -2.84
C ILE A 231 -11.48 -12.78 -1.92
N CYS A 232 -10.91 -13.91 -2.34
CA CYS A 232 -10.04 -14.71 -1.46
C CYS A 232 -8.55 -14.47 -1.69
N ASP A 233 -8.13 -14.09 -2.90
CA ASP A 233 -6.72 -13.87 -3.20
C ASP A 233 -6.27 -12.43 -2.93
N ASN A 234 -5.22 -12.30 -2.10
CA ASN A 234 -4.66 -11.01 -1.70
C ASN A 234 -4.01 -10.25 -2.87
N ALA A 235 -3.48 -10.94 -3.88
CA ALA A 235 -2.90 -10.26 -5.04
C ALA A 235 -3.99 -9.72 -5.97
N ASN A 236 -5.09 -10.45 -6.15
CA ASN A 236 -6.26 -9.97 -6.88
C ASN A 236 -6.88 -8.76 -6.17
N LEU A 237 -7.10 -8.84 -4.86
CA LEU A 237 -7.61 -7.71 -4.07
C LEU A 237 -6.70 -6.46 -4.23
N GLY A 238 -5.39 -6.62 -4.10
CA GLY A 238 -4.44 -5.51 -4.26
C GLY A 238 -4.48 -4.90 -5.67
N SER A 239 -4.59 -5.74 -6.70
CA SER A 239 -4.67 -5.31 -8.10
C SER A 239 -5.96 -4.54 -8.38
N MET A 240 -7.08 -5.00 -7.83
CA MET A 240 -8.37 -4.32 -7.96
C MET A 240 -8.40 -2.98 -7.22
N ILE A 241 -7.81 -2.88 -6.02
CA ILE A 241 -7.68 -1.60 -5.29
C ILE A 241 -6.90 -0.58 -6.13
N ARG A 242 -5.77 -0.99 -6.72
CA ARG A 242 -4.99 -0.13 -7.62
C ARG A 242 -5.81 0.29 -8.84
N THR A 243 -6.52 -0.65 -9.46
CA THR A 243 -7.37 -0.42 -10.62
C THR A 243 -8.51 0.54 -10.29
N ALA A 244 -9.15 0.37 -9.15
CA ALA A 244 -10.19 1.26 -8.63
C ALA A 244 -9.68 2.71 -8.51
N SER A 245 -8.49 2.89 -7.91
CA SER A 245 -7.87 4.21 -7.83
C SER A 245 -7.55 4.81 -9.20
N ALA A 246 -7.08 4.01 -10.16
CA ALA A 246 -6.78 4.46 -11.52
C ALA A 246 -8.01 4.97 -12.29
N PHE A 247 -9.19 4.39 -12.03
CA PHE A 247 -10.46 4.81 -12.62
C PHE A 247 -11.25 5.81 -11.78
N GLY A 248 -10.66 6.31 -10.68
CA GLY A 248 -11.26 7.33 -9.83
C GLY A 248 -12.49 6.82 -9.07
N VAL A 249 -12.44 5.58 -8.60
CA VAL A 249 -13.40 5.06 -7.61
C VAL A 249 -13.22 5.80 -6.29
N ASP A 250 -14.34 6.23 -5.70
CA ASP A 250 -14.38 6.99 -4.45
C ASP A 250 -14.32 6.11 -3.20
N VAL A 251 -14.82 4.87 -3.26
CA VAL A 251 -14.79 3.92 -2.15
C VAL A 251 -14.85 2.47 -2.63
N VAL A 252 -14.08 1.60 -1.96
CA VAL A 252 -14.14 0.15 -2.10
C VAL A 252 -14.88 -0.45 -0.91
N VAL A 253 -15.87 -1.30 -1.17
CA VAL A 253 -16.69 -1.97 -0.17
C VAL A 253 -16.40 -3.47 -0.23
N LEU A 254 -15.99 -4.06 0.89
CA LEU A 254 -15.65 -5.48 0.99
C LEU A 254 -16.75 -6.22 1.77
N SER A 255 -17.16 -7.38 1.29
CA SER A 255 -17.93 -8.33 2.09
C SER A 255 -17.12 -8.83 3.30
N GLN A 256 -17.80 -9.39 4.30
CA GLN A 256 -17.15 -9.87 5.52
C GLN A 256 -16.13 -11.00 5.27
N ASP A 257 -16.40 -11.86 4.29
CA ASP A 257 -15.59 -13.02 3.91
C ASP A 257 -14.45 -12.71 2.92
N THR A 258 -14.35 -11.48 2.42
CA THR A 258 -13.21 -11.04 1.59
C THR A 258 -11.91 -11.10 2.40
N CYS A 259 -10.79 -11.47 1.78
CA CYS A 259 -9.48 -11.53 2.42
C CYS A 259 -9.06 -10.16 3.01
N ASP A 260 -8.07 -10.19 3.90
CA ASP A 260 -7.66 -8.97 4.60
C ASP A 260 -6.93 -7.98 3.68
N CYS A 261 -7.50 -6.78 3.51
CA CYS A 261 -6.90 -5.76 2.67
C CYS A 261 -5.58 -5.24 3.25
N TRP A 262 -5.39 -5.30 4.57
CA TRP A 262 -4.17 -4.84 5.25
C TRP A 262 -3.06 -5.90 5.29
N TYR A 263 -3.27 -7.06 4.66
CA TYR A 263 -2.24 -8.06 4.51
C TYR A 263 -1.09 -7.53 3.64
N ARG A 264 0.16 -7.83 4.03
CA ARG A 264 1.38 -7.33 3.38
C ARG A 264 1.36 -7.51 1.85
N ARG A 265 0.88 -8.67 1.37
CA ARG A 265 0.80 -8.94 -0.08
C ARG A 265 -0.20 -8.02 -0.79
N THR A 266 -1.35 -7.75 -0.17
CA THR A 266 -2.36 -6.84 -0.74
C THR A 266 -1.82 -5.42 -0.83
N ILE A 267 -1.21 -4.91 0.24
CA ILE A 267 -0.59 -3.58 0.29
C ILE A 267 0.44 -3.43 -0.83
N ARG A 268 1.35 -4.41 -0.94
CA ARG A 268 2.38 -4.44 -1.97
C ARG A 268 1.82 -4.41 -3.38
N VAL A 269 0.86 -5.28 -3.69
CA VAL A 269 0.31 -5.40 -5.05
C VAL A 269 -0.51 -4.15 -5.41
N SER A 270 -1.13 -3.51 -4.42
CA SER A 270 -1.82 -2.22 -4.62
C SER A 270 -0.87 -1.05 -4.94
N MET A 271 0.45 -1.21 -4.76
CA MET A 271 1.44 -0.15 -4.92
C MET A 271 1.12 1.11 -4.08
N GLY A 272 0.65 0.90 -2.84
CA GLY A 272 0.29 1.99 -1.92
C GLY A 272 -1.05 2.66 -2.17
N HIS A 273 -1.82 2.28 -3.20
CA HIS A 273 -3.14 2.86 -3.45
C HIS A 273 -4.18 2.53 -2.38
N ILE A 274 -3.97 1.45 -1.60
CA ILE A 274 -4.75 1.14 -0.41
C ILE A 274 -4.78 2.30 0.62
N PHE A 275 -3.75 3.14 0.62
CA PHE A 275 -3.68 4.29 1.53
C PHE A 275 -4.46 5.50 1.03
N ARG A 276 -4.82 5.53 -0.25
CA ARG A 276 -5.46 6.69 -0.92
C ARG A 276 -6.97 6.54 -1.03
N ILE A 277 -7.45 5.33 -1.33
CA ILE A 277 -8.87 5.05 -1.50
C ILE A 277 -9.48 4.56 -0.17
N PRO A 278 -10.63 5.09 0.25
CA PRO A 278 -11.40 4.52 1.35
C PRO A 278 -11.76 3.06 1.06
N ILE A 279 -11.53 2.20 2.06
CA ILE A 279 -11.95 0.80 2.02
C ILE A 279 -12.78 0.53 3.28
N VAL A 280 -13.97 -0.01 3.08
CA VAL A 280 -14.93 -0.32 4.14
C VAL A 280 -15.27 -1.79 4.06
N ARG A 281 -15.27 -2.48 5.20
CA ARG A 281 -15.79 -3.84 5.31
C ARG A 281 -17.18 -3.80 5.93
N VAL A 282 -18.12 -4.51 5.33
CA VAL A 282 -19.52 -4.55 5.76
C VAL A 282 -19.91 -5.96 6.18
N ASN A 283 -20.79 -6.07 7.16
CA ASN A 283 -21.19 -7.37 7.72
C ASN A 283 -22.07 -8.15 6.74
N ASN A 284 -22.95 -7.45 6.02
CA ASN A 284 -23.86 -8.04 5.05
C ASN A 284 -23.90 -7.18 3.78
N LEU A 285 -23.10 -7.57 2.79
CA LEU A 285 -22.95 -6.82 1.55
C LEU A 285 -24.28 -6.70 0.77
N ALA A 286 -25.10 -7.74 0.73
CA ALA A 286 -26.39 -7.71 0.06
C ALA A 286 -27.34 -6.68 0.71
N ALA A 287 -27.43 -6.67 2.04
CA ALA A 287 -28.23 -5.70 2.77
C ALA A 287 -27.71 -4.27 2.58
N THR A 288 -26.38 -4.07 2.53
CA THR A 288 -25.78 -2.77 2.23
C THR A 288 -26.13 -2.29 0.82
N ILE A 289 -26.01 -3.16 -0.19
CA ILE A 289 -26.34 -2.84 -1.60
C ILE A 289 -27.81 -2.48 -1.75
N SER A 290 -28.73 -3.22 -1.12
CA SER A 290 -30.17 -2.93 -1.20
C SER A 290 -30.54 -1.54 -0.69
N LYS A 291 -29.75 -0.96 0.22
CA LYS A 291 -29.98 0.41 0.70
C LYS A 291 -29.62 1.45 -0.36
N TRP A 292 -28.64 1.18 -1.22
CA TRP A 292 -28.04 2.16 -2.13
C TRP A 292 -29.00 2.70 -3.19
N SER A 293 -29.94 1.89 -3.67
CA SER A 293 -30.95 2.32 -4.65
C SER A 293 -32.03 3.23 -4.05
N SER A 294 -32.11 3.31 -2.72
CA SER A 294 -33.12 4.13 -2.05
C SER A 294 -32.97 5.62 -2.39
N PRO A 295 -34.05 6.41 -2.28
CA PRO A 295 -33.99 7.86 -2.45
C PRO A 295 -33.07 8.57 -1.47
N ARG A 296 -32.47 7.90 -0.48
CA ARG A 296 -31.45 8.44 0.42
C ARG A 296 -30.05 8.45 -0.19
N PHE A 297 -29.67 7.41 -0.93
CA PHE A 297 -28.33 7.30 -1.54
C PHE A 297 -28.34 7.47 -3.06
N ASN A 298 -29.36 6.97 -3.75
CA ASN A 298 -29.53 7.08 -5.21
C ASN A 298 -28.28 6.62 -5.99
N VAL A 299 -27.74 5.44 -5.62
CA VAL A 299 -26.62 4.79 -6.28
C VAL A 299 -27.12 3.54 -7.00
N THR A 300 -26.85 3.45 -8.30
CA THR A 300 -27.22 2.29 -9.13
C THR A 300 -26.11 1.25 -9.12
N SER A 301 -26.41 0.00 -8.76
CA SER A 301 -25.41 -1.07 -8.71
C SER A 301 -25.47 -1.99 -9.94
N TYR A 302 -24.29 -2.40 -10.41
CA TYR A 302 -24.08 -3.24 -11.59
C TYR A 302 -23.25 -4.47 -11.20
N ALA A 303 -23.89 -5.64 -11.16
CA ALA A 303 -23.25 -6.91 -10.86
C ALA A 303 -22.68 -7.57 -12.12
N ALA A 304 -21.40 -7.94 -12.05
CA ALA A 304 -20.72 -8.71 -13.09
C ALA A 304 -21.13 -10.19 -13.04
N VAL A 305 -22.04 -10.59 -13.91
CA VAL A 305 -22.71 -11.90 -13.86
C VAL A 305 -22.68 -12.55 -15.24
N LEU A 306 -22.10 -13.75 -15.37
CA LEU A 306 -21.90 -14.41 -16.66
C LEU A 306 -23.22 -14.82 -17.35
N GLU A 307 -24.24 -15.20 -16.58
CA GLU A 307 -25.49 -15.77 -17.13
C GLU A 307 -26.49 -14.71 -17.62
N THR A 308 -26.16 -13.41 -17.54
CA THR A 308 -27.04 -12.33 -18.01
C THR A 308 -26.91 -12.09 -19.51
N ASN A 309 -28.03 -11.77 -20.17
CA ASN A 309 -28.01 -11.38 -21.58
C ASN A 309 -27.62 -9.90 -21.78
N CYS A 310 -27.61 -9.10 -20.71
CA CYS A 310 -27.25 -7.69 -20.80
C CYS A 310 -25.73 -7.52 -20.91
N LEU A 311 -25.26 -7.05 -22.06
CA LEU A 311 -23.86 -6.72 -22.26
C LEU A 311 -23.57 -5.31 -21.78
N LEU A 312 -22.35 -5.07 -21.31
CA LEU A 312 -21.86 -3.72 -21.05
C LEU A 312 -22.01 -2.81 -22.29
N SER A 313 -21.85 -3.38 -23.49
CA SER A 313 -22.01 -2.67 -24.77
C SER A 313 -23.41 -2.14 -25.02
N ASP A 314 -24.44 -2.75 -24.42
CA ASP A 314 -25.84 -2.39 -24.64
C ASP A 314 -26.20 -1.06 -23.96
N ILE A 315 -25.44 -0.68 -22.94
CA ILE A 315 -25.56 0.62 -22.28
C ILE A 315 -24.87 1.67 -23.17
N LYS A 316 -25.64 2.62 -23.69
CA LYS A 316 -25.11 3.73 -24.50
C LYS A 316 -24.20 4.64 -23.67
N ARG A 317 -23.21 5.23 -24.34
CA ARG A 317 -22.33 6.23 -23.71
C ARG A 317 -23.15 7.45 -23.27
N GLY A 318 -22.93 7.93 -22.05
CA GLY A 318 -23.65 9.06 -21.45
C GLY A 318 -25.00 8.72 -20.82
N ASN A 319 -25.43 7.45 -20.83
CA ASN A 319 -26.73 7.03 -20.31
C ASN A 319 -26.67 6.39 -18.91
N LEU A 320 -25.47 6.21 -18.34
CA LEU A 320 -25.30 5.65 -17.01
C LEU A 320 -25.40 6.77 -15.97
N PRO A 321 -26.09 6.57 -14.84
CA PRO A 321 -26.17 7.57 -13.77
C PRO A 321 -24.78 8.05 -13.31
N LYS A 322 -24.67 9.26 -12.76
CA LYS A 322 -23.42 9.76 -12.18
C LYS A 322 -22.99 9.02 -10.90
N SER A 323 -23.93 8.33 -10.25
CA SER A 323 -23.73 7.59 -9.02
C SER A 323 -23.93 6.10 -9.25
N TRP A 324 -22.84 5.34 -9.27
CA TRP A 324 -22.88 3.92 -9.59
C TRP A 324 -21.89 3.08 -8.78
N CYS A 325 -22.21 1.80 -8.63
CA CYS A 325 -21.36 0.81 -8.01
C CYS A 325 -21.15 -0.40 -8.94
N CYS A 326 -19.89 -0.76 -9.19
CA CYS A 326 -19.54 -2.01 -9.86
C CYS A 326 -19.38 -3.11 -8.80
N ILE A 327 -20.04 -4.25 -8.96
CA ILE A 327 -19.93 -5.40 -8.05
C ILE A 327 -19.17 -6.53 -8.74
N MET A 328 -18.10 -7.00 -8.10
CA MET A 328 -17.27 -8.13 -8.54
C MET A 328 -17.34 -9.25 -7.50
N GLY A 329 -17.29 -10.49 -7.96
CA GLY A 329 -17.40 -11.67 -7.10
C GLY A 329 -16.11 -12.46 -6.98
N ASN A 330 -16.18 -13.51 -6.16
CA ASN A 330 -15.12 -14.49 -5.92
C ASN A 330 -14.63 -15.13 -7.23
N GLU A 331 -13.34 -15.46 -7.27
CA GLU A 331 -12.67 -16.03 -8.45
C GLU A 331 -13.27 -17.36 -8.92
N GLY A 332 -13.81 -18.18 -8.02
CA GLY A 332 -14.41 -19.48 -8.35
C GLY A 332 -15.93 -19.45 -8.35
N ASN A 333 -16.55 -18.93 -7.28
CA ASN A 333 -18.00 -18.99 -7.10
C ASN A 333 -18.74 -17.80 -7.74
N GLY A 334 -18.02 -16.78 -8.22
CA GLY A 334 -18.62 -15.54 -8.69
C GLY A 334 -19.29 -14.76 -7.56
N ILE A 335 -20.30 -13.96 -7.92
CA ILE A 335 -21.08 -13.15 -6.97
C ILE A 335 -22.13 -14.05 -6.31
N SER A 336 -22.26 -13.97 -4.99
CA SER A 336 -23.25 -14.72 -4.22
C SER A 336 -24.68 -14.39 -4.66
N LEU A 337 -25.60 -15.35 -4.53
CA LEU A 337 -26.99 -15.18 -4.98
C LEU A 337 -27.67 -13.97 -4.32
N ALA A 338 -27.51 -13.81 -3.00
CA ALA A 338 -28.09 -12.69 -2.26
C ALA A 338 -27.59 -11.33 -2.77
N VAL A 339 -26.30 -11.22 -3.11
CA VAL A 339 -25.73 -9.99 -3.67
C VAL A 339 -26.20 -9.77 -5.12
N ARG A 340 -26.31 -10.83 -5.92
CA ARG A 340 -26.87 -10.77 -7.29
C ARG A 340 -28.32 -10.28 -7.30
N GLU A 341 -29.12 -10.68 -6.32
CA GLU A 341 -30.52 -10.28 -6.17
C GLU A 341 -30.68 -8.86 -5.63
N ALA A 342 -29.78 -8.42 -4.76
CA ALA A 342 -29.75 -7.04 -4.25
C ALA A 342 -29.30 -6.00 -5.30
N ALA A 343 -28.52 -6.42 -6.31
CA ALA A 343 -28.00 -5.53 -7.33
C ALA A 343 -29.12 -4.93 -8.21
N THR A 344 -29.00 -3.65 -8.58
CA THR A 344 -29.99 -2.98 -9.44
C THR A 344 -30.00 -3.57 -10.84
N HIS A 345 -28.82 -3.85 -11.39
CA HIS A 345 -28.64 -4.42 -12.71
C HIS A 345 -27.57 -5.51 -12.70
N LYS A 346 -27.68 -6.45 -13.65
CA LYS A 346 -26.70 -7.48 -13.94
C LYS A 346 -26.17 -7.25 -15.35
N LEU A 347 -24.85 -7.26 -15.52
CA LEU A 347 -24.20 -7.11 -16.82
C LEU A 347 -23.06 -8.10 -16.99
N ARG A 348 -22.64 -8.32 -18.24
CA ARG A 348 -21.42 -9.07 -18.55
C ARG A 348 -20.56 -8.36 -19.58
N ILE A 349 -19.28 -8.71 -19.55
CA ILE A 349 -18.33 -8.38 -20.61
C ILE A 349 -18.55 -9.38 -21.74
N GLN A 350 -18.63 -8.91 -22.98
CA GLN A 350 -18.62 -9.79 -24.13
C GLN A 350 -17.22 -10.42 -24.25
N ILE A 351 -17.15 -11.74 -24.21
CA ILE A 351 -15.94 -12.55 -24.42
C ILE A 351 -16.25 -13.68 -25.40
N GLU A 352 -15.21 -14.28 -25.97
CA GLU A 352 -15.35 -15.43 -26.86
C GLU A 352 -15.88 -16.66 -26.12
N SER A 353 -16.71 -17.47 -26.78
CA SER A 353 -17.42 -18.59 -26.16
C SER A 353 -16.54 -19.73 -25.66
N GLU A 354 -15.29 -19.80 -26.13
CA GLU A 354 -14.31 -20.82 -25.71
C GLU A 354 -13.62 -20.48 -24.37
N VAL A 355 -13.86 -19.28 -23.83
CA VAL A 355 -13.26 -18.82 -22.57
C VAL A 355 -14.34 -18.68 -21.51
N ASP A 356 -14.22 -19.46 -20.43
CA ASP A 356 -15.23 -19.48 -19.36
C ASP A 356 -15.35 -18.13 -18.64
N SER A 357 -14.21 -17.50 -18.33
CA SER A 357 -14.17 -16.22 -17.62
C SER A 357 -12.82 -15.51 -17.76
N LEU A 358 -12.80 -14.23 -17.41
CA LEU A 358 -11.58 -13.44 -17.26
C LEU A 358 -11.13 -13.43 -15.80
N SER A 359 -9.84 -13.19 -15.56
CA SER A 359 -9.37 -12.94 -14.20
C SER A 359 -10.09 -11.74 -13.60
N VAL A 360 -10.47 -11.83 -12.33
CA VAL A 360 -11.30 -10.81 -11.66
C VAL A 360 -10.67 -9.41 -11.75
N PRO A 361 -9.35 -9.20 -11.57
CA PRO A 361 -8.73 -7.88 -11.76
C PRO A 361 -8.84 -7.35 -13.19
N VAL A 362 -8.69 -8.20 -14.21
CA VAL A 362 -8.83 -7.79 -15.62
C VAL A 362 -10.27 -7.40 -15.92
N ALA A 363 -11.23 -8.23 -15.51
CA ALA A 363 -12.65 -7.94 -15.64
C ALA A 363 -13.02 -6.62 -14.94
N THR A 364 -12.46 -6.39 -13.75
CA THR A 364 -12.66 -5.14 -12.98
C THR A 364 -12.18 -3.93 -13.77
N GLY A 365 -10.99 -4.00 -14.38
CA GLY A 365 -10.47 -2.91 -15.22
C GLY A 365 -11.35 -2.60 -16.43
N ILE A 366 -11.81 -3.64 -17.13
CA ILE A 366 -12.70 -3.50 -18.29
C ILE A 366 -14.03 -2.85 -17.86
N LEU A 367 -14.64 -3.34 -16.77
CA LEU A 367 -15.92 -2.84 -16.29
C LEU A 367 -15.81 -1.41 -15.76
N LEU A 368 -14.82 -1.08 -14.93
CA LEU A 368 -14.66 0.27 -14.41
C LEU A 368 -14.41 1.28 -15.53
N ASN A 369 -13.58 0.96 -16.52
CA ASN A 369 -13.40 1.82 -17.68
C ASN A 369 -14.70 1.97 -18.48
N GLY A 370 -15.35 0.85 -18.81
CA GLY A 370 -16.54 0.85 -19.66
C GLY A 370 -17.74 1.53 -19.01
N LEU A 371 -17.94 1.38 -17.70
CA LEU A 371 -18.96 2.08 -16.91
C LEU A 371 -18.67 3.59 -16.88
N ARG A 372 -17.41 3.97 -16.62
CA ARG A 372 -17.00 5.38 -16.62
C ARG A 372 -17.21 6.06 -17.98
N GLU A 373 -16.94 5.38 -19.10
CA GLU A 373 -17.22 5.91 -20.44
C GLU A 373 -18.72 6.12 -20.71
N ARG A 374 -19.56 5.42 -19.95
CA ARG A 374 -21.03 5.47 -20.08
C ARG A 374 -21.69 6.39 -19.09
N GLU A 375 -20.96 6.85 -18.08
CA GLU A 375 -21.39 7.85 -17.12
C GLU A 375 -21.88 9.12 -17.82
N ALA A 376 -23.04 9.62 -17.39
CA ALA A 376 -23.60 10.89 -17.84
C ALA A 376 -22.63 12.04 -17.51
N ARG A 377 -22.41 12.93 -18.49
CA ARG A 377 -21.50 14.08 -18.33
C ARG A 377 -22.16 15.22 -17.57
#